data_AF-A0A967T2B5-F1
#
_entry.id   AF-A0A967T2B5-F1
#
_cell.length_a   1.000
_cell.length_b   1.000
_cell.length_c   1.000
_cell.angle_alpha   90.00
_cell.angle_beta   90.00
_cell.angle_gamma   90.00
#
_symmetry.space_group_name_H-M   'P 1'
#
loop_
_entity.id
_entity.type
_entity.pdbx_description
1 polymer ?
#
loop_
_entity_poly.entity_id
_entity_poly.type
_entity_poly.pdbx_seq_one_letter_code
_entity_poly.pdbx_strand_id
1 'polypeptide(L)'
;MFDNNSYPRMRFVEAIPVEHKKQVFFYLRDPLEIATAPLVFSPPELYLVTLFDGRHSLHDVKLEFGRKFRGVMLLDEQIHSLLEELDTHYYLDNPRFQQYIQKIQKEFHQSPVRKAWHAGGSYAAEPTQLKKQIDEFYTHPNGAGIPNGKLTKDKSTQQTLRAIMVPHIDLRVDGPCYTHA
;
A
#
# COMPACT_ATOMS: atom_id res chain seq x y z
N MET A 1 -10.56 21.78 -12.89
CA MET A 1 -11.97 21.38 -13.03
C MET A 1 -12.04 20.42 -14.18
N PHE A 2 -12.63 19.25 -14.01
CA PHE A 2 -12.87 18.33 -15.11
C PHE A 2 -14.02 18.86 -15.97
N ASP A 3 -13.94 18.67 -17.28
CA ASP A 3 -14.97 19.01 -18.26
C ASP A 3 -15.32 17.79 -19.12
N ASN A 4 -16.27 17.93 -20.05
CA ASN A 4 -16.71 16.80 -20.89
C ASN A 4 -15.59 16.21 -21.78
N ASN A 5 -14.54 16.99 -22.06
CA ASN A 5 -13.38 16.56 -22.86
C ASN A 5 -12.21 16.08 -21.98
N SER A 6 -12.42 15.94 -20.68
CA SER A 6 -11.40 15.43 -19.77
C SER A 6 -11.32 13.91 -19.85
N TYR A 7 -10.08 13.40 -19.83
CA TYR A 7 -9.75 11.97 -19.91
C TYR A 7 -9.16 11.50 -18.58
N PRO A 8 -9.99 11.23 -17.55
CA PRO A 8 -9.50 10.81 -16.25
C PRO A 8 -8.83 9.44 -16.35
N ARG A 9 -7.79 9.24 -15.54
CA ARG A 9 -7.05 7.99 -15.47
C ARG A 9 -6.86 7.56 -14.02
N MET A 10 -7.25 6.34 -13.70
CA MET A 10 -6.95 5.72 -12.42
C MET A 10 -5.49 5.28 -12.36
N ARG A 11 -4.90 5.39 -11.17
CA ARG A 11 -3.69 4.64 -10.84
C ARG A 11 -3.99 3.15 -10.72
N PHE A 12 -2.93 2.36 -10.64
CA PHE A 12 -3.07 0.96 -10.25
C PHE A 12 -3.58 0.85 -8.81
N VAL A 13 -4.80 0.32 -8.67
CA VAL A 13 -5.46 0.00 -7.40
C VAL A 13 -6.18 -1.34 -7.53
N GLU A 14 -6.38 -2.03 -6.41
CA GLU A 14 -7.06 -3.31 -6.36
C GLU A 14 -8.48 -3.12 -5.83
N ALA A 15 -9.47 -3.67 -6.53
CA ALA A 15 -10.85 -3.71 -6.05
C ALA A 15 -11.10 -5.01 -5.27
N ILE A 16 -11.40 -4.89 -3.98
CA ILE A 16 -11.66 -6.02 -3.10
C ILE A 16 -13.14 -6.04 -2.74
N PRO A 17 -13.88 -7.13 -3.04
CA PRO A 17 -15.29 -7.21 -2.68
C PRO A 17 -15.47 -7.30 -1.17
N VAL A 18 -16.44 -6.56 -0.64
CA VAL A 18 -16.83 -6.58 0.77
C VAL A 18 -18.35 -6.69 0.87
N GLU A 19 -18.82 -7.52 1.80
CA GLU A 19 -20.25 -7.64 2.08
C GLU A 19 -20.64 -6.76 3.26
N HIS A 20 -21.63 -5.90 3.06
CA HIS A 20 -22.24 -5.10 4.12
C HIS A 20 -23.75 -5.18 4.02
N LYS A 21 -24.43 -5.62 5.09
CA LYS A 21 -25.90 -5.76 5.15
C LYS A 21 -26.49 -6.54 3.95
N LYS A 22 -25.85 -7.64 3.55
CA LYS A 22 -26.24 -8.49 2.39
C LYS A 22 -26.12 -7.79 1.02
N GLN A 23 -25.43 -6.65 0.96
CA GLN A 23 -25.10 -5.96 -0.28
C GLN A 23 -23.59 -6.03 -0.50
N VAL A 24 -23.21 -6.19 -1.77
CA VAL A 24 -21.80 -6.24 -2.19
C VAL A 24 -21.34 -4.83 -2.53
N PHE A 25 -20.25 -4.42 -1.90
CA PHE A 25 -19.50 -3.22 -2.23
C PHE A 25 -18.06 -3.61 -2.58
N PHE A 26 -17.28 -2.64 -3.04
CA PHE A 26 -15.88 -2.83 -3.40
C PHE A 26 -15.02 -1.79 -2.71
N TYR A 27 -14.09 -2.26 -1.89
CA TYR A 27 -13.05 -1.43 -1.30
C TYR A 27 -11.90 -1.28 -2.31
N LEU A 28 -11.46 -0.05 -2.59
CA LEU A 28 -10.26 0.18 -3.40
C LEU A 28 -9.02 0.25 -2.52
N ARG A 29 -8.23 -0.83 -2.57
CA ARG A 29 -6.92 -0.90 -1.92
C ARG A 29 -5.87 -0.28 -2.83
N ASP A 30 -5.11 0.67 -2.30
CA ASP A 30 -3.86 1.15 -2.92
C ASP A 30 -2.69 0.28 -2.44
N PRO A 31 -2.07 -0.55 -3.30
CA PRO A 31 -0.96 -1.41 -2.90
C PRO A 31 0.28 -0.64 -2.46
N LEU A 32 0.39 0.63 -2.86
CA LEU A 32 1.49 1.51 -2.51
C LEU A 32 1.19 2.37 -1.27
N GLU A 33 -0.02 2.27 -0.72
CA GLU A 33 -0.47 3.01 0.47
C GLU A 33 -0.27 4.54 0.36
N ILE A 34 -0.41 5.09 -0.85
CA ILE A 34 -0.29 6.54 -1.11
C ILE A 34 -1.62 7.25 -0.90
N ALA A 35 -2.73 6.59 -1.26
CA ALA A 35 -4.07 7.10 -1.07
C ALA A 35 -4.31 7.44 0.40
N THR A 36 -4.87 8.62 0.65
CA THR A 36 -4.98 9.17 2.01
C THR A 36 -6.23 8.73 2.77
N ALA A 37 -7.21 8.15 2.07
CA ALA A 37 -8.39 7.59 2.68
C ALA A 37 -8.86 6.36 1.89
N PRO A 38 -9.44 5.35 2.58
CA PRO A 38 -10.10 4.25 1.92
C PRO A 38 -11.37 4.73 1.21
N LEU A 39 -11.58 4.28 -0.03
CA LEU A 39 -12.82 4.52 -0.77
C LEU A 39 -13.57 3.21 -1.01
N VAL A 40 -14.89 3.27 -0.90
CA VAL A 40 -15.80 2.12 -1.05
C VAL A 40 -16.84 2.45 -2.13
N PHE A 41 -17.01 1.54 -3.07
CA PHE A 41 -17.83 1.73 -4.26
C PHE A 41 -18.94 0.70 -4.33
N SER A 42 -20.12 1.15 -4.75
CA SER A 42 -21.16 0.27 -5.25
C SER A 42 -20.76 -0.34 -6.61
N PRO A 43 -21.40 -1.43 -7.06
CA PRO A 43 -21.10 -2.02 -8.37
C PRO A 43 -21.21 -1.05 -9.56
N PRO A 44 -22.22 -0.15 -9.64
CA PRO A 44 -22.27 0.87 -10.71
C PRO A 44 -21.12 1.87 -10.66
N GLU A 45 -20.73 2.33 -9.48
CA GLU A 45 -19.62 3.29 -9.34
C GLU A 45 -18.28 2.62 -9.67
N LEU A 46 -18.08 1.35 -9.28
CA LEU A 46 -16.89 0.61 -9.70
C LEU A 46 -16.79 0.52 -11.22
N TYR A 47 -17.91 0.26 -11.92
CA TYR A 47 -17.92 0.25 -13.38
C TYR A 47 -17.53 1.61 -13.98
N LEU A 48 -18.00 2.74 -13.41
CA LEU A 48 -17.54 4.07 -13.83
C LEU A 48 -16.03 4.21 -13.71
N VAL A 49 -15.48 3.80 -12.57
CA VAL A 49 -14.04 3.88 -12.29
C VAL A 49 -13.23 3.05 -13.30
N THR A 50 -13.74 1.92 -13.79
CA THR A 50 -13.06 1.13 -14.84
C THR A 50 -12.96 1.84 -16.20
N LEU A 51 -13.79 2.86 -16.44
CA LEU A 51 -13.77 3.67 -17.66
C LEU A 51 -12.80 4.86 -17.55
N PHE A 52 -12.32 5.17 -16.34
CA PHE A 52 -11.29 6.20 -16.11
C PHE A 52 -9.90 5.63 -16.45
N ASP A 53 -9.67 5.38 -17.74
CA ASP A 53 -8.46 4.75 -18.26
C ASP A 53 -7.53 5.71 -19.04
N GLY A 54 -7.87 7.00 -19.06
CA GLY A 54 -7.19 8.02 -19.84
C GLY A 54 -7.49 7.98 -21.34
N ARG A 55 -8.42 7.13 -21.79
CA ARG A 55 -8.82 6.98 -23.20
C ARG A 55 -10.28 7.34 -23.44
N HIS A 56 -11.14 7.20 -22.44
CA HIS A 56 -12.53 7.68 -22.49
C HIS A 56 -12.62 9.11 -21.98
N SER A 57 -13.23 10.00 -22.77
CA SER A 57 -13.63 11.31 -22.27
C SER A 57 -14.79 11.19 -21.29
N LEU A 58 -15.07 12.21 -20.47
CA LEU A 58 -16.25 12.17 -19.62
C LEU A 58 -17.56 12.05 -20.41
N HIS A 59 -17.60 12.57 -21.64
CA HIS A 59 -18.71 12.33 -22.54
C HIS A 59 -18.86 10.84 -22.89
N ASP A 60 -17.76 10.18 -23.26
CA ASP A 60 -17.76 8.73 -23.57
C ASP A 60 -18.15 7.91 -22.34
N VAL A 61 -17.65 8.27 -21.15
CA VAL A 61 -18.00 7.60 -19.89
C VAL A 61 -19.51 7.64 -19.64
N LYS A 62 -20.14 8.81 -19.80
CA LYS A 62 -21.60 8.96 -19.62
C LYS A 62 -22.38 8.10 -20.62
N LEU A 63 -21.91 8.05 -21.88
CA LEU A 63 -22.53 7.25 -22.93
C LEU A 63 -22.43 5.74 -22.63
N GLU A 64 -21.23 5.26 -22.27
CA GLU A 64 -21.00 3.85 -21.93
C GLU A 64 -21.76 3.43 -20.66
N PHE A 65 -21.81 4.30 -19.65
CA PHE A 65 -22.63 4.07 -18.46
C PHE A 65 -24.11 3.93 -18.80
N GLY A 66 -24.65 4.85 -19.60
CA GLY A 66 -26.03 4.77 -20.08
C GLY A 66 -26.32 3.48 -20.85
N ARG A 67 -25.40 3.04 -21.72
CA ARG A 67 -25.50 1.76 -22.44
C ARG A 67 -25.54 0.57 -21.48
N LYS A 68 -24.65 0.53 -20.49
CA LYS A 68 -24.55 -0.56 -19.52
C LYS A 68 -25.78 -0.68 -18.62
N PHE A 69 -26.34 0.46 -18.20
CA PHE A 69 -27.43 0.54 -17.23
C PHE A 69 -28.78 0.94 -17.84
N ARG A 70 -29.04 0.55 -19.10
CA ARG A 70 -30.37 0.67 -19.76
C ARG A 70 -30.92 2.09 -19.82
N GLY A 71 -30.07 3.07 -20.15
CA GLY A 71 -30.44 4.46 -20.35
C GLY A 71 -30.45 5.32 -19.08
N VAL A 72 -29.95 4.81 -17.95
CA VAL A 72 -29.72 5.64 -16.76
C VAL A 72 -28.78 6.79 -17.13
N MET A 73 -29.24 8.02 -16.89
CA MET A 73 -28.43 9.22 -17.10
C MET A 73 -27.60 9.50 -15.87
N LEU A 74 -26.29 9.66 -16.08
CA LEU A 74 -25.37 10.12 -15.06
C LEU A 74 -25.36 11.65 -15.07
N LEU A 75 -25.67 12.29 -13.94
CA LEU A 75 -25.64 13.75 -13.84
C LEU A 75 -24.19 14.24 -13.77
N ASP A 76 -23.94 15.43 -14.32
CA ASP A 76 -22.62 16.07 -14.30
C ASP A 76 -22.09 16.22 -12.87
N GLU A 77 -22.94 16.63 -11.94
CA GLU A 77 -22.59 16.78 -10.53
C GLU A 77 -22.12 15.46 -9.89
N GLN A 78 -22.72 14.32 -10.26
CA GLN A 78 -22.35 13.01 -9.71
C GLN A 78 -20.94 12.59 -10.17
N ILE A 79 -20.65 12.74 -11.47
CA ILE A 79 -19.33 12.39 -12.00
C ILE A 79 -18.25 13.35 -11.51
N HIS A 80 -18.57 14.65 -11.39
CA HIS A 80 -17.63 15.63 -10.86
C HIS A 80 -17.33 15.37 -9.39
N SER A 81 -18.33 15.09 -8.57
CA SER A 81 -18.14 14.75 -7.14
C SER A 81 -17.24 13.51 -6.99
N LEU A 82 -17.50 12.47 -7.78
CA LEU A 82 -16.67 11.25 -7.77
C LEU A 82 -15.23 11.53 -8.17
N LEU A 83 -15.00 12.30 -9.22
CA LEU A 83 -13.66 12.66 -9.68
C LEU A 83 -12.91 13.53 -8.68
N GLU A 84 -13.60 14.47 -8.02
CA GLU A 84 -13.04 15.30 -6.97
C GLU A 84 -12.64 14.47 -5.75
N GLU A 85 -13.45 13.49 -5.36
CA GLU A 85 -13.13 12.58 -4.25
C GLU A 85 -11.92 11.71 -4.59
N LEU A 86 -11.88 11.14 -5.81
CA LEU A 86 -10.74 10.36 -6.30
C LEU A 86 -9.46 11.20 -6.38
N ASP A 87 -9.53 12.44 -6.88
CA ASP A 87 -8.38 13.34 -7.00
C ASP A 87 -7.87 13.80 -5.62
N THR A 88 -8.79 14.16 -4.73
CA THR A 88 -8.46 14.62 -3.37
C THR A 88 -7.73 13.55 -2.57
N HIS A 89 -8.11 12.28 -2.76
CA HIS A 89 -7.49 11.12 -2.12
C HIS A 89 -6.40 10.46 -2.97
N TYR A 90 -5.94 11.14 -4.03
CA TYR A 90 -4.80 10.73 -4.84
C TYR A 90 -4.97 9.38 -5.57
N TYR A 91 -6.19 9.01 -5.97
CA TYR A 91 -6.46 7.80 -6.76
C TYR A 91 -6.24 7.98 -8.27
N LEU A 92 -6.26 9.22 -8.76
CA LEU A 92 -6.07 9.53 -10.17
C LEU A 92 -4.59 9.69 -10.53
N ASP A 93 -4.17 9.17 -11.67
CA ASP A 93 -2.87 9.44 -12.27
C ASP A 93 -2.93 10.77 -13.02
N ASN A 94 -2.63 11.86 -12.32
CA ASN A 94 -2.76 13.22 -12.83
C ASN A 94 -1.69 14.16 -12.23
N PRO A 95 -1.62 15.45 -12.63
CA PRO A 95 -0.62 16.38 -12.12
C PRO A 95 -0.59 16.53 -10.60
N ARG A 96 -1.75 16.48 -9.93
CA ARG A 96 -1.85 16.60 -8.47
C ARG A 96 -1.19 15.39 -7.78
N PHE A 97 -1.49 14.18 -8.24
CA PHE A 97 -0.82 12.97 -7.75
C PHE A 97 0.69 13.00 -8.01
N GLN A 98 1.11 13.39 -9.22
CA GLN A 98 2.53 13.44 -9.59
C GLN A 98 3.32 14.41 -8.69
N GLN A 99 2.75 15.59 -8.39
CA GLN A 99 3.32 16.54 -7.44
C GLN A 99 3.40 15.97 -6.02
N TYR A 100 2.36 15.26 -5.57
CA TYR A 100 2.33 14.64 -4.25
C TYR A 100 3.38 13.54 -4.10
N ILE A 101 3.56 12.68 -5.11
CA ILE A 101 4.62 11.65 -5.10
C ILE A 101 6.00 12.27 -5.08
N GLN A 102 6.26 13.30 -5.89
CA GLN A 102 7.55 13.97 -5.89
C GLN A 102 7.87 14.56 -4.51
N LYS A 103 6.86 15.09 -3.81
CA LYS A 103 7.00 15.57 -2.44
C LYS A 103 7.36 14.43 -1.47
N ILE A 104 6.60 13.33 -1.48
CA ILE A 104 6.87 12.16 -0.62
C ILE A 104 8.28 11.62 -0.87
N GLN A 105 8.66 11.46 -2.14
CA GLN A 105 9.99 10.98 -2.52
C GLN A 105 11.07 11.93 -2.01
N LYS A 106 10.92 13.23 -2.19
CA LYS A 106 11.86 14.23 -1.69
C LYS A 106 12.01 14.15 -0.17
N GLU A 107 10.91 14.09 0.57
CA GLU A 107 10.91 13.94 2.03
C GLU A 107 11.61 12.66 2.47
N PHE A 108 11.36 11.54 1.79
CA PHE A 108 12.02 10.26 2.05
C PHE A 108 13.54 10.34 1.84
N HIS A 109 14.00 10.93 0.73
CA HIS A 109 15.42 11.07 0.43
C HIS A 109 16.14 12.01 1.41
N GLN A 110 15.46 13.07 1.86
CA GLN A 110 16.02 14.06 2.77
C GLN A 110 16.00 13.61 4.23
N SER A 111 15.20 12.61 4.60
CA SER A 111 15.14 12.12 5.97
C SER A 111 16.46 11.45 6.38
N PRO A 112 17.10 11.85 7.50
CA PRO A 112 18.28 11.16 8.02
C PRO A 112 17.94 9.82 8.69
N VAL A 113 16.66 9.60 8.99
CA VAL A 113 16.17 8.39 9.67
C VAL A 113 15.15 7.68 8.79
N ARG A 114 15.26 6.37 8.65
CA ARG A 114 14.19 5.52 8.07
C ARG A 114 13.31 5.06 9.22
N LYS A 115 12.13 5.67 9.37
CA LYS A 115 11.19 5.29 10.42
C LYS A 115 10.80 3.81 10.26
N ALA A 116 10.68 3.12 11.38
CA ALA A 116 10.27 1.73 11.44
C ALA A 116 8.80 1.60 11.02
N TRP A 117 8.54 1.36 9.72
CA TRP A 117 7.17 1.29 9.17
C TRP A 117 6.33 0.18 9.79
N HIS A 118 6.94 -0.98 10.04
CA HIS A 118 6.26 -2.16 10.55
C HIS A 118 6.20 -2.24 12.08
N ALA A 119 6.71 -1.23 12.79
CA ALA A 119 6.61 -1.15 14.24
C ALA A 119 5.13 -1.09 14.67
N GLY A 120 4.75 -1.95 15.61
CA GLY A 120 3.37 -2.14 16.07
C GLY A 120 2.53 -3.08 15.20
N GLY A 121 2.96 -3.37 13.96
CA GLY A 121 2.27 -4.28 13.05
C GLY A 121 2.93 -5.66 12.97
N SER A 122 4.20 -5.70 12.56
CA SER A 122 4.97 -6.95 12.40
C SER A 122 5.82 -7.27 13.63
N TYR A 123 6.19 -6.26 14.42
CA TYR A 123 6.95 -6.40 15.65
C TYR A 123 6.57 -5.30 16.64
N ALA A 124 6.88 -5.47 17.92
CA ALA A 124 6.50 -4.49 18.93
C ALA A 124 7.09 -3.09 18.65
N ALA A 125 6.26 -2.05 18.78
CA ALA A 125 6.71 -0.67 18.59
C ALA A 125 7.57 -0.17 19.77
N GLU A 126 7.30 -0.67 20.97
CA GLU A 126 8.02 -0.27 22.18
C GLU A 126 9.38 -0.98 22.27
N PRO A 127 10.51 -0.24 22.41
CA PRO A 127 11.85 -0.83 22.37
C PRO A 127 12.08 -1.97 23.37
N THR A 128 11.56 -1.83 24.59
CA THR A 128 11.70 -2.86 25.64
C THR A 128 10.93 -4.13 25.29
N GLN A 129 9.75 -3.99 24.70
CA GLN A 129 8.94 -5.12 24.25
C GLN A 129 9.57 -5.80 23.04
N LEU A 130 10.10 -5.01 22.09
CA LEU A 130 10.80 -5.52 20.92
C LEU A 130 12.04 -6.32 21.33
N LYS A 131 12.82 -5.83 22.29
CA LYS A 131 13.97 -6.56 22.82
C LYS A 131 13.55 -7.92 23.37
N LYS A 132 12.51 -7.94 24.21
CA LYS A 132 11.98 -9.20 24.77
C LYS A 132 11.52 -10.15 23.66
N GLN A 133 10.81 -9.64 22.66
CA GLN A 133 10.36 -10.42 21.51
C GLN A 133 11.54 -11.04 20.74
N ILE A 134 12.62 -10.28 20.54
CA ILE A 134 13.85 -10.79 19.90
C ILE A 134 14.52 -11.85 20.78
N ASP A 135 14.64 -11.62 22.09
CA ASP A 135 15.21 -12.60 23.03
C ASP A 135 14.42 -13.92 22.99
N GLU A 136 13.09 -13.85 22.89
CA GLU A 136 12.20 -15.01 22.75
C GLU A 136 12.52 -15.83 21.50
N PHE A 137 12.87 -15.20 20.36
CA PHE A 137 13.28 -15.91 19.15
C PHE A 137 14.54 -16.76 19.36
N TYR A 138 15.52 -16.26 20.12
CA TYR A 138 16.75 -17.01 20.42
C TYR A 138 16.51 -18.17 21.38
N THR A 139 15.59 -18.01 22.33
CA THR A 139 15.25 -19.06 23.31
C THR A 139 14.21 -20.06 22.82
N HIS A 140 13.59 -19.81 21.67
CA HIS A 140 12.62 -20.72 21.05
C HIS A 140 13.27 -22.09 20.76
N PRO A 141 12.54 -23.22 20.83
CA PRO A 141 13.10 -24.56 20.55
C PRO A 141 13.81 -24.69 19.18
N ASN A 142 13.39 -23.91 18.19
CA ASN A 142 14.00 -23.86 16.86
C ASN A 142 15.02 -22.69 16.69
N GLY A 143 15.25 -21.91 17.74
CA GLY A 143 16.19 -20.80 17.73
C GLY A 143 17.64 -21.26 17.89
N ALA A 144 18.59 -20.39 17.56
CA ALA A 144 20.03 -20.68 17.64
C ALA A 144 20.61 -20.68 19.06
N GLY A 145 19.80 -20.33 20.07
CA GLY A 145 20.26 -20.07 21.43
C GLY A 145 20.86 -18.67 21.59
N ILE A 146 20.89 -18.16 22.83
CA ILE A 146 21.39 -16.81 23.12
C ILE A 146 22.88 -16.71 22.72
N PRO A 147 23.27 -15.73 21.87
CA PRO A 147 24.66 -15.54 21.49
C PRO A 147 25.54 -15.31 22.73
N ASN A 148 26.50 -16.20 22.97
CA ASN A 148 27.34 -16.20 24.18
C ASN A 148 28.67 -15.44 24.01
N GLY A 149 28.78 -14.59 22.98
CA GLY A 149 29.93 -13.71 22.76
C GLY A 149 31.26 -14.41 22.46
N LYS A 150 31.28 -15.75 22.33
CA LYS A 150 32.46 -16.50 21.88
C LYS A 150 32.60 -16.40 20.36
N LEU A 151 32.85 -15.19 19.86
CA LEU A 151 33.56 -15.05 18.59
C LEU A 151 34.87 -15.81 18.79
N THR A 152 35.01 -16.96 18.13
CA THR A 152 36.28 -17.67 18.09
C THR A 152 37.28 -16.64 17.55
N LYS A 153 38.23 -16.22 18.41
CA LYS A 153 39.35 -15.36 18.01
C LYS A 153 40.34 -16.16 17.16
N ASP A 154 39.83 -16.95 16.21
CA ASP A 154 40.66 -17.59 15.23
C ASP A 154 41.10 -16.50 14.26
N LYS A 155 42.29 -15.95 14.51
CA LYS A 155 42.88 -14.87 13.69
C LYS A 155 43.06 -15.30 12.21
N SER A 156 42.91 -16.59 11.91
CA SER A 156 42.96 -17.16 10.56
C SER A 156 41.72 -16.88 9.70
N THR A 157 40.61 -16.43 10.30
CA THR A 157 39.34 -16.15 9.60
C THR A 157 38.75 -14.79 10.00
N GLN A 158 39.57 -13.73 10.03
CA GLN A 158 39.08 -12.35 9.92
C GLN A 158 38.49 -12.10 8.52
N GLN A 159 37.44 -12.84 8.18
CA GLN A 159 36.61 -12.54 7.04
C GLN A 159 35.84 -11.27 7.40
N THR A 160 36.29 -10.14 6.88
CA THR A 160 35.52 -8.89 6.90
C THR A 160 34.14 -9.18 6.31
N LEU A 161 33.07 -8.97 7.08
CA LEU A 161 31.69 -9.09 6.61
C LEU A 161 31.53 -8.27 5.31
N ARG A 162 31.31 -8.95 4.18
CA ARG A 162 31.19 -8.31 2.86
C ARG A 162 29.75 -8.03 2.48
N ALA A 163 28.83 -8.89 2.89
CA ALA A 163 27.41 -8.78 2.63
C ALA A 163 26.61 -9.59 3.66
N ILE A 164 25.36 -9.22 3.88
CA ILE A 164 24.37 -10.00 4.61
C ILE A 164 23.26 -10.35 3.61
N MET A 165 22.86 -11.62 3.55
CA MET A 165 21.63 -12.00 2.85
C MET A 165 20.54 -12.17 3.90
N VAL A 166 19.59 -11.24 3.91
CA VAL A 166 18.44 -11.27 4.82
C VAL A 166 17.21 -11.64 4.00
N PRO A 167 16.81 -12.92 3.93
CA PRO A 167 15.54 -13.28 3.32
C PRO A 167 14.41 -12.60 4.09
N HIS A 168 13.36 -12.15 3.39
CA HIS A 168 12.19 -11.55 4.03
C HIS A 168 11.18 -12.64 4.40
N ILE A 169 11.17 -13.06 5.66
CA ILE A 169 10.14 -13.87 6.29
C ILE A 169 9.46 -13.03 7.38
N ASP A 170 8.15 -13.17 7.52
CA ASP A 170 7.40 -12.43 8.53
C ASP A 170 7.84 -12.87 9.93
N LEU A 171 8.34 -11.93 10.74
CA LEU A 171 8.81 -12.17 12.11
C LEU A 171 7.74 -12.80 13.00
N ARG A 172 6.46 -12.61 12.67
CA ARG A 172 5.33 -13.21 13.40
C ARG A 172 5.16 -14.69 13.10
N VAL A 173 5.61 -15.13 11.93
CA VAL A 173 5.46 -16.50 11.46
C VAL A 173 6.69 -17.31 11.84
N ASP A 174 7.89 -16.78 11.63
CA ASP A 174 9.13 -17.55 11.79
C ASP A 174 10.32 -16.69 12.25
N GLY A 175 10.08 -15.84 13.26
CA GLY A 175 11.13 -15.07 13.91
C GLY A 175 12.38 -15.88 14.34
N PRO A 176 12.26 -17.12 14.88
CA PRO A 176 13.40 -17.94 15.26
C PRO A 176 14.40 -18.22 14.12
N CYS A 177 13.97 -18.32 12.86
CA CYS A 177 14.88 -18.54 11.73
C CYS A 177 15.93 -17.45 11.58
N TYR A 178 15.64 -16.21 11.98
CA TYR A 178 16.58 -15.09 11.92
C TYR A 178 17.72 -15.17 12.94
N THR A 179 17.64 -16.08 13.91
CA THR A 179 18.66 -16.20 14.96
C THR A 179 19.89 -17.00 14.53
N HIS A 180 19.81 -17.69 13.39
CA HIS A 180 20.90 -18.51 12.83
C HIS A 180 21.81 -17.75 11.85
N ALA A 181 21.48 -16.50 11.54
CA ALA A 181 22.18 -15.65 10.56
C ALA A 181 23.43 -14.96 11.13
#